data_AF-A0A1Y0D6L2-F1
#
_entry.id   AF-A0A1Y0D6L2-F1
#
_cell.length_a   1.000
_cell.length_b   1.000
_cell.length_c   1.000
_cell.angle_alpha   90.00
_cell.angle_beta   90.00
_cell.angle_gamma   90.00
#
_symmetry.space_group_name_H-M   'P 1'
#
loop_
_entity.id
_entity.type
_entity.pdbx_description
1 polymer ?
#
loop_
_entity_poly.entity_id
_entity_poly.type
_entity_poly.pdbx_seq_one_letter_code
_entity_poly.pdbx_strand_id
1 'polypeptide(L)'
;MKIHDKILLAGELLLEAANIYKSAKTDAEFAKSILLAGAVINIASPWLQELGVEPSQVQHAHIVLELRKLDKGTLTESQIRKEIGKSLKFSRMVYNSLKHAGNGSLKASEDLTFEADLPEEAYFLIGSAIDDFRRLPLSVRTINGELLTLLQSSWIA
;
A
#
# COMPACT_ATOMS: atom_id res chain seq x y z
N MET A 1 31.21 -0.56 1.96
CA MET A 1 29.80 -0.99 1.81
C MET A 1 29.09 -0.73 3.12
N LYS A 2 27.87 -0.18 3.12
CA LYS A 2 27.08 0.07 4.34
C LYS A 2 26.01 -1.02 4.50
N ILE A 3 25.70 -1.41 5.72
CA ILE A 3 24.57 -2.28 6.04
C ILE A 3 23.35 -1.40 6.30
N HIS A 4 22.21 -1.74 5.71
CA HIS A 4 20.96 -0.99 5.83
C HIS A 4 19.88 -1.85 6.49
N ASP A 5 19.18 -1.28 7.46
CA ASP A 5 17.97 -1.86 8.03
C ASP A 5 16.78 -1.57 7.09
N LYS A 6 16.08 -2.62 6.65
CA LYS A 6 14.99 -2.50 5.69
C LYS A 6 13.78 -1.77 6.26
N ILE A 7 13.51 -1.90 7.55
CA ILE A 7 12.39 -1.23 8.21
C ILE A 7 12.69 0.26 8.38
N LEU A 8 13.92 0.61 8.79
CA LEU A 8 14.32 2.02 8.82
C LEU A 8 14.20 2.66 7.43
N LEU A 9 14.70 1.98 6.41
CA LEU A 9 14.59 2.46 5.03
C LEU A 9 13.12 2.59 4.60
N ALA A 10 12.26 1.64 4.95
CA ALA A 10 10.83 1.74 4.67
C ALA A 10 10.17 2.94 5.36
N GLY A 11 10.59 3.29 6.59
CA GLY A 11 10.14 4.50 7.27
C GLY A 11 10.55 5.78 6.53
N GLU A 12 11.78 5.84 6.03
CA GLU A 12 12.28 6.95 5.20
C GLU A 12 11.49 7.08 3.89
N LEU A 13 11.28 5.95 3.19
CA LEU A 13 10.50 5.90 1.95
C LEU A 13 9.04 6.31 2.17
N LEU A 14 8.45 5.96 3.31
CA LEU A 14 7.08 6.35 3.65
C LEU A 14 6.96 7.86 3.84
N LEU A 15 7.92 8.45 4.56
CA LEU A 15 7.98 9.89 4.76
C LEU A 15 8.18 10.63 3.42
N GLU A 16 9.07 10.12 2.57
CA GLU A 16 9.31 10.68 1.25
C GLU A 16 8.07 10.58 0.35
N ALA A 17 7.37 9.45 0.34
CA ALA A 17 6.12 9.28 -0.38
C ALA A 17 5.07 10.31 0.02
N ALA A 18 4.88 10.52 1.33
CA ALA A 18 3.93 11.49 1.86
C ALA A 18 4.29 12.93 1.53
N ASN A 19 5.59 13.28 1.56
CA ASN A 19 6.06 14.62 1.24
C ASN A 19 5.93 14.93 -0.25
N ILE A 20 6.33 13.99 -1.12
CA ILE A 20 6.16 14.13 -2.57
C ILE A 20 4.69 14.34 -2.88
N TYR A 21 3.80 13.49 -2.37
CA TYR A 21 2.35 13.60 -2.57
C TYR A 21 1.80 14.99 -2.23
N LYS A 22 2.14 15.54 -1.06
CA LYS A 22 1.67 16.87 -0.61
C LYS A 22 2.14 18.01 -1.51
N SER A 23 3.29 17.86 -2.17
CA SER A 23 3.86 18.87 -3.06
C SER A 23 3.61 18.60 -4.55
N ALA A 24 2.98 17.47 -4.88
CA ALA A 24 2.86 16.98 -6.24
C ALA A 24 2.02 17.91 -7.11
N LYS A 25 2.52 18.16 -8.33
CA LYS A 25 1.84 18.95 -9.37
C LYS A 25 1.74 18.19 -10.69
N THR A 26 2.37 17.02 -10.76
CA THR A 26 2.50 16.21 -11.97
C THR A 26 2.20 14.75 -11.69
N ASP A 27 1.71 14.06 -12.71
CA ASP A 27 1.44 12.61 -12.67
C ASP A 27 2.68 11.79 -12.29
N ALA A 28 3.87 12.24 -12.71
CA ALA A 28 5.13 11.57 -12.36
C ALA A 28 5.42 11.62 -10.85
N GLU A 29 5.02 12.68 -10.15
CA GLU A 29 5.19 12.81 -8.69
C GLU A 29 4.20 11.92 -7.93
N PHE A 30 2.96 11.81 -8.42
CA PHE A 30 2.00 10.85 -7.88
C PHE A 30 2.47 9.40 -8.11
N ALA A 31 2.96 9.08 -9.31
CA ALA A 31 3.53 7.76 -9.62
C ALA A 31 4.73 7.41 -8.72
N LYS A 32 5.64 8.37 -8.45
CA LYS A 32 6.72 8.19 -7.47
C LYS A 32 6.17 7.86 -6.08
N SER A 33 5.17 8.60 -5.62
CA SER A 33 4.54 8.39 -4.32
C SER A 33 3.92 6.98 -4.22
N ILE A 34 3.23 6.53 -5.28
CA ILE A 34 2.68 5.17 -5.40
C ILE A 34 3.78 4.11 -5.32
N LEU A 35 4.89 4.28 -6.05
CA LEU A 35 6.00 3.33 -6.06
C LEU A 35 6.67 3.21 -4.70
N LEU A 36 6.90 4.33 -4.03
CA LEU A 36 7.49 4.38 -2.69
C LEU A 36 6.56 3.74 -1.66
N ALA A 37 5.29 4.15 -1.59
CA ALA A 37 4.32 3.57 -0.65
C ALA A 37 4.11 2.07 -0.90
N GLY A 38 4.03 1.65 -2.16
CA GLY A 38 3.95 0.24 -2.53
C GLY A 38 5.18 -0.57 -2.08
N ALA A 39 6.39 0.01 -2.17
CA ALA A 39 7.58 -0.63 -1.63
C ALA A 39 7.53 -0.79 -0.11
N VAL A 40 7.07 0.25 0.61
CA VAL A 40 6.88 0.21 2.07
C VAL A 40 5.94 -0.92 2.48
N ILE A 41 4.78 -1.04 1.82
CA ILE A 41 3.82 -2.12 2.08
C ILE A 41 4.47 -3.48 1.87
N ASN A 42 5.23 -3.67 0.78
CA ASN A 42 5.90 -4.95 0.51
C ASN A 42 7.04 -5.27 1.49
N ILE A 43 7.67 -4.26 2.08
CA ILE A 43 8.69 -4.44 3.13
C ILE A 43 8.03 -4.79 4.48
N ALA A 44 6.93 -4.12 4.83
CA ALA A 44 6.25 -4.30 6.11
C ALA A 44 5.37 -5.56 6.17
N SER A 45 4.72 -5.92 5.06
CA SER A 45 3.70 -6.99 5.01
C SER A 45 4.19 -8.34 5.55
N PRO A 46 5.39 -8.86 5.19
CA PRO A 46 5.85 -10.15 5.70
C PRO A 46 5.97 -10.17 7.22
N TRP A 47 6.46 -9.08 7.82
CA TRP A 47 6.60 -9.01 9.27
C TRP A 47 5.24 -8.90 9.98
N LEU A 48 4.29 -8.13 9.42
CA LEU A 48 2.92 -8.10 9.93
C LEU A 48 2.29 -9.51 9.93
N GLN A 49 2.49 -10.27 8.85
CA GLN A 49 1.98 -11.64 8.75
C GLN A 49 2.62 -12.57 9.78
N GLU A 50 3.93 -12.46 10.03
CA GLU A 50 4.62 -13.21 11.09
C GLU A 50 4.06 -12.89 12.49
N LEU A 51 3.60 -11.65 12.71
CA LEU A 51 2.97 -11.20 13.95
C LEU A 51 1.49 -11.58 14.06
N GLY A 52 0.93 -12.27 13.05
CA GLY A 52 -0.51 -12.58 12.99
C GLY A 52 -1.40 -11.36 12.74
N VAL A 53 -0.83 -10.25 12.27
CA VAL A 53 -1.55 -9.03 11.94
C VAL A 53 -1.83 -9.00 10.44
N GLU A 54 -3.10 -8.87 10.06
CA GLU A 54 -3.47 -8.72 8.66
C GLU A 54 -3.08 -7.33 8.14
N PRO A 55 -2.39 -7.23 6.98
CA PRO A 55 -2.13 -5.95 6.33
C PRO A 55 -3.41 -5.17 6.02
N SER A 56 -3.32 -3.85 6.02
CA SER A 56 -4.43 -2.92 5.86
C SER A 56 -5.19 -3.13 4.55
N GLN A 57 -4.48 -3.46 3.46
CA GLN A 57 -5.13 -3.80 2.18
C GLN A 57 -6.03 -5.05 2.28
N VAL A 58 -5.67 -6.02 3.13
CA VAL A 58 -6.47 -7.23 3.37
C VAL A 58 -7.73 -6.87 4.15
N GLN A 59 -7.57 -6.03 5.18
CA GLN A 59 -8.71 -5.55 6.00
C GLN A 59 -9.69 -4.71 5.17
N HIS A 60 -9.20 -3.82 4.30
CA HIS A 60 -10.07 -3.06 3.39
C HIS A 60 -10.84 -3.98 2.45
N ALA A 61 -10.19 -5.03 1.93
CA ALA A 61 -10.88 -6.04 1.12
C ALA A 61 -11.98 -6.77 1.91
N HIS A 62 -11.74 -7.07 3.19
CA HIS A 62 -12.77 -7.62 4.08
C HIS A 62 -13.96 -6.67 4.26
N ILE A 63 -13.71 -5.38 4.52
CA ILE A 63 -14.78 -4.37 4.70
C ILE A 63 -15.63 -4.25 3.43
N VAL A 64 -15.00 -4.15 2.25
CA VAL A 64 -15.72 -4.11 0.96
C VAL A 64 -16.59 -5.35 0.77
N LEU A 65 -16.13 -6.52 1.25
CA LEU A 65 -16.91 -7.74 1.15
C LEU A 65 -18.06 -7.80 2.14
N GLU A 66 -17.88 -7.34 3.38
CA GLU A 66 -18.97 -7.23 4.34
C GLU A 66 -20.06 -6.27 3.84
N LEU A 67 -19.67 -5.12 3.26
CA LEU A 67 -20.60 -4.20 2.61
C LEU A 67 -21.37 -4.88 1.46
N ARG A 68 -20.70 -5.70 0.65
CA ARG A 68 -21.37 -6.47 -0.42
C ARG A 68 -22.27 -7.58 0.10
N LYS A 69 -21.97 -8.18 1.25
CA LYS A 69 -22.84 -9.20 1.89
C LYS A 69 -24.14 -8.58 2.40
N LEU A 70 -24.08 -7.34 2.91
CA LEU A 70 -25.28 -6.58 3.27
C LEU A 70 -26.21 -6.38 2.06
N ASP A 71 -25.65 -6.28 0.85
CA ASP A 71 -26.42 -6.10 -0.40
C ASP A 71 -26.87 -7.41 -1.08
N LYS A 72 -26.13 -8.53 -0.94
CA LYS A 72 -26.33 -9.74 -1.79
C LYS A 72 -26.37 -11.09 -1.06
N GLY A 73 -26.38 -11.11 0.28
CA GLY A 73 -26.46 -12.33 1.09
C GLY A 73 -25.11 -12.96 1.43
N THR A 74 -25.14 -14.08 2.17
CA THR A 74 -23.95 -14.67 2.83
C THR A 74 -23.01 -15.38 1.84
N LEU A 75 -21.76 -14.93 1.74
CA LEU A 75 -20.70 -15.58 0.96
C LEU A 75 -20.01 -16.71 1.75
N THR A 76 -19.58 -17.78 1.05
CA THR A 76 -18.74 -18.85 1.64
C THR A 76 -17.30 -18.38 1.88
N GLU A 77 -16.56 -19.03 2.78
CA GLU A 77 -15.14 -18.72 3.04
C GLU A 77 -14.24 -18.78 1.80
N SER A 78 -14.51 -19.71 0.88
CA SER A 78 -13.76 -19.84 -0.38
C SER A 78 -14.03 -18.64 -1.30
N GLN A 79 -15.28 -18.18 -1.36
CA GLN A 79 -15.65 -16.96 -2.10
C GLN A 79 -15.06 -15.72 -1.45
N ILE A 80 -15.06 -15.62 -0.13
CA ILE A 80 -14.42 -14.52 0.62
C ILE A 80 -12.93 -14.45 0.27
N ARG A 81 -12.18 -15.56 0.39
CA ARG A 81 -10.75 -15.61 0.03
C ARG A 81 -10.50 -15.21 -1.42
N LYS A 82 -11.33 -15.68 -2.35
CA LYS A 82 -11.22 -15.32 -3.78
C LYS A 82 -11.46 -13.83 -4.02
N GLU A 83 -12.47 -13.25 -3.38
CA GLU A 83 -12.79 -11.83 -3.54
C GLU A 83 -11.79 -10.91 -2.83
N ILE A 84 -11.21 -11.35 -1.70
CA ILE A 84 -10.07 -10.67 -1.07
C ILE A 84 -8.90 -10.66 -2.03
N GLY A 85 -8.56 -11.81 -2.62
CA GLY A 85 -7.50 -11.91 -3.63
C GLY A 85 -7.72 -10.97 -4.82
N LYS A 86 -8.97 -10.82 -5.29
CA LYS A 86 -9.31 -9.85 -6.34
C LYS A 86 -9.16 -8.41 -5.89
N SER A 87 -9.62 -8.08 -4.68
CA SER A 87 -9.55 -6.73 -4.13
C SER A 87 -8.11 -6.31 -3.86
N LEU A 88 -7.26 -7.23 -3.38
CA LEU A 88 -5.81 -7.02 -3.25
C LEU A 88 -5.11 -6.87 -4.59
N LYS A 89 -5.52 -7.65 -5.61
CA LYS A 89 -4.99 -7.48 -6.96
C LYS A 89 -5.38 -6.13 -7.54
N PHE A 90 -6.60 -5.67 -7.24
CA PHE A 90 -7.10 -4.35 -7.62
C PHE A 90 -6.35 -3.23 -6.89
N SER A 91 -6.20 -3.31 -5.56
CA SER A 91 -5.48 -2.32 -4.75
C SER A 91 -3.97 -2.24 -5.05
N ARG A 92 -3.43 -3.28 -5.70
CA ARG A 92 -2.04 -3.32 -6.16
C ARG A 92 -1.93 -3.15 -7.68
N MET A 93 -3.04 -2.91 -8.38
CA MET A 93 -3.06 -2.88 -9.84
C MET A 93 -2.16 -1.76 -10.36
N VAL A 94 -2.35 -0.53 -9.87
CA VAL A 94 -1.59 0.64 -10.34
C VAL A 94 -0.11 0.51 -10.00
N TYR A 95 0.22 0.15 -8.75
CA TYR A 95 1.60 -0.14 -8.35
C TYR A 95 2.24 -1.24 -9.22
N ASN A 96 1.50 -2.32 -9.51
CA ASN A 96 2.01 -3.43 -10.30
C ASN A 96 2.11 -3.10 -11.79
N SER A 97 1.19 -2.31 -12.35
CA SER A 97 1.25 -1.80 -13.72
C SER A 97 2.48 -0.92 -13.91
N LEU A 98 2.76 -0.02 -12.96
CA LEU A 98 3.96 0.84 -13.00
C LEU A 98 5.29 0.07 -13.03
N LYS A 99 5.35 -1.16 -12.48
CA LYS A 99 6.56 -2.00 -12.47
C LYS A 99 6.51 -3.20 -13.44
N HIS A 100 5.54 -3.26 -14.35
CA HIS A 100 5.31 -4.41 -15.24
C HIS A 100 5.13 -5.76 -14.52
N ALA A 101 4.58 -5.77 -13.31
CA ALA A 101 4.30 -6.98 -12.55
C ALA A 101 2.79 -7.30 -12.43
N GLY A 102 1.92 -6.51 -13.08
CA GLY A 102 0.47 -6.60 -12.94
C GLY A 102 -0.19 -7.66 -13.81
N ASN A 103 0.42 -7.96 -14.96
CA ASN A 103 -0.13 -8.87 -15.94
C ASN A 103 0.97 -9.72 -16.60
N GLY A 104 1.41 -10.77 -15.91
CA GLY A 104 2.51 -11.66 -16.34
C GLY A 104 2.26 -12.44 -17.64
N SER A 105 1.19 -12.13 -18.38
CA SER A 105 0.86 -12.67 -19.70
C SER A 105 1.23 -11.74 -20.86
N LEU A 106 1.54 -10.46 -20.61
CA LEU A 106 1.90 -9.49 -21.65
C LEU A 106 3.42 -9.33 -21.73
N LYS A 107 3.94 -9.08 -22.93
CA LYS A 107 5.32 -8.61 -23.09
C LYS A 107 5.42 -7.17 -22.58
N ALA A 108 6.61 -6.76 -22.12
CA ALA A 108 6.83 -5.38 -21.68
C ALA A 108 6.48 -4.33 -22.78
N SER A 109 6.70 -4.67 -24.06
CA SER A 109 6.32 -3.81 -25.18
C SER A 109 4.81 -3.67 -25.40
N GLU A 110 4.01 -4.55 -24.78
CA GLU A 110 2.55 -4.62 -24.89
C GLU A 110 1.86 -4.08 -23.61
N ASP A 111 2.62 -3.84 -22.53
CA ASP A 111 2.15 -3.36 -21.22
C ASP A 111 2.60 -1.90 -20.97
N LEU A 112 2.38 -1.02 -21.95
CA LEU A 112 2.88 0.37 -21.92
C LEU A 112 1.87 1.38 -21.36
N THR A 113 0.61 0.98 -21.22
CA THR A 113 -0.49 1.88 -20.82
C THR A 113 -1.33 1.24 -19.72
N PHE A 114 -1.81 2.08 -18.80
CA PHE A 114 -2.80 1.71 -17.79
C PHE A 114 -3.67 2.93 -17.49
N GLU A 115 -4.87 2.68 -16.99
CA GLU A 115 -5.82 3.72 -16.58
C GLU A 115 -5.88 3.78 -15.05
N ALA A 116 -5.74 4.99 -14.49
CA ALA A 116 -5.77 5.22 -13.05
C ALA A 116 -6.00 6.70 -12.73
N ASP A 117 -6.62 6.95 -11.58
CA ASP A 117 -6.53 8.24 -10.89
C ASP A 117 -5.29 8.22 -9.99
N LEU A 118 -4.16 8.74 -10.49
CA LEU A 118 -2.88 8.68 -9.77
C LEU A 118 -2.91 9.43 -8.42
N PRO A 119 -3.52 10.62 -8.30
CA PRO A 119 -3.72 11.26 -7.00
C PRO A 119 -4.48 10.39 -5.99
N GLU A 120 -5.61 9.81 -6.38
CA GLU A 120 -6.43 8.98 -5.49
C GLU A 120 -5.68 7.71 -5.07
N GLU A 121 -5.03 7.04 -6.02
CA GLU A 121 -4.25 5.83 -5.78
C GLU A 121 -3.04 6.07 -4.86
N ALA A 122 -2.33 7.18 -5.08
CA ALA A 122 -1.24 7.59 -4.20
C ALA A 122 -1.73 7.81 -2.77
N TYR A 123 -2.86 8.51 -2.62
CA TYR A 123 -3.47 8.77 -1.32
C TYR A 123 -3.79 7.48 -0.56
N PHE A 124 -4.47 6.53 -1.22
CA PHE A 124 -4.86 5.26 -0.60
C PHE A 124 -3.68 4.37 -0.23
N LEU A 125 -2.67 4.30 -1.09
CA LEU A 125 -1.47 3.51 -0.83
C LEU A 125 -0.64 4.09 0.31
N ILE A 126 -0.49 5.41 0.40
CA ILE A 126 0.20 6.05 1.53
C ILE A 126 -0.55 5.78 2.83
N GLY A 127 -1.87 5.96 2.86
CA GLY A 127 -2.69 5.67 4.05
C GLY A 127 -2.55 4.21 4.50
N SER A 128 -2.64 3.27 3.56
CA SER A 128 -2.44 1.84 3.84
C SER A 128 -1.05 1.54 4.40
N ALA A 129 -0.01 2.18 3.84
CA ALA A 129 1.35 2.04 4.31
C ALA A 129 1.53 2.62 5.71
N ILE A 130 0.94 3.77 6.03
CA ILE A 130 0.93 4.37 7.37
C ILE A 130 0.29 3.41 8.37
N ASP A 131 -0.89 2.87 8.06
CA ASP A 131 -1.62 1.96 8.96
C ASP A 131 -0.87 0.65 9.21
N ASP A 132 -0.22 0.10 8.18
CA ASP A 132 0.66 -1.05 8.30
C ASP A 132 1.86 -0.73 9.19
N PHE A 133 2.50 0.42 8.97
CA PHE A 133 3.69 0.83 9.73
C PHE A 133 3.37 1.09 11.21
N ARG A 134 2.20 1.66 11.52
CA ARG A 134 1.69 1.88 12.90
C ARG A 134 1.56 0.60 13.71
N ARG A 135 1.31 -0.53 13.04
CA ARG A 135 1.07 -1.83 13.67
C ARG A 135 2.35 -2.63 13.90
N LEU A 136 3.47 -2.20 13.31
CA LEU A 136 4.76 -2.81 13.56
C LEU A 136 5.23 -2.47 14.99
N PRO A 137 5.86 -3.42 15.71
CA PRO A 137 6.39 -3.20 17.04
C PRO A 137 7.72 -2.44 16.98
N LEU A 138 7.67 -1.22 16.45
CA LEU A 138 8.83 -0.36 16.26
C LEU A 138 9.28 0.22 17.60
N SER A 139 10.58 0.24 17.84
CA SER A 139 11.13 0.96 18.99
C SER A 139 11.07 2.47 18.73
N VAL A 140 10.88 3.29 19.76
CA VAL A 140 10.91 4.76 19.65
C VAL A 140 12.24 5.27 19.07
N ARG A 141 13.33 4.51 19.20
CA ARG A 141 14.64 4.83 18.60
C ARG A 141 14.70 4.61 17.08
N THR A 142 13.75 3.86 16.55
CA THR A 142 13.64 3.51 15.12
C THR A 142 12.88 4.59 14.34
N ILE A 143 12.13 5.45 15.03
CA ILE A 143 11.23 6.44 14.41
C ILE A 143 11.80 7.84 14.63
N ASN A 144 12.19 8.52 13.55
CA ASN A 144 12.58 9.93 13.63
C ASN A 144 11.34 10.82 13.88
N GLY A 145 11.55 12.08 14.33
CA GLY A 145 10.43 12.95 14.73
C GLY A 145 9.42 13.24 13.61
N GLU A 146 9.87 13.31 12.36
CA GLU A 146 9.01 13.58 11.20
C GLU A 146 8.14 12.37 10.84
N LEU A 147 8.72 11.17 10.85
CA LEU A 147 7.97 9.93 10.67
C LEU A 147 6.98 9.74 11.82
N LEU A 148 7.36 10.02 13.07
CA LEU A 148 6.44 9.95 14.20
C LEU A 148 5.25 10.91 14.00
N THR A 149 5.52 12.13 13.53
CA THR A 149 4.48 13.12 13.23
C THR A 149 3.55 12.61 12.12
N LEU A 150 4.09 12.01 11.06
CA LEU A 150 3.31 11.40 10.00
C LEU A 150 2.43 10.26 10.53
N LEU A 151 3.01 9.35 11.32
CA LEU A 151 2.30 8.21 11.91
C LEU A 151 1.26 8.65 12.96
N GLN A 152 1.40 9.81 13.58
CA GLN A 152 0.39 10.36 14.50
C GLN A 152 -0.61 11.28 13.80
N SER A 153 -0.33 11.68 12.56
CA SER A 153 -1.22 12.55 11.80
C SER A 153 -2.55 11.85 11.55
N SER A 154 -3.61 12.65 11.41
CA SER A 154 -4.91 12.12 11.09
C SER A 154 -5.01 11.55 9.68
N TRP A 155 -3.96 11.65 8.83
CA TRP A 155 -3.93 11.34 7.39
C TRP A 155 -5.33 11.10 6.83
N ILE A 156 -6.06 12.22 6.72
CA ILE A 156 -7.41 12.29 6.18
C ILE A 156 -7.26 12.85 4.76
N ALA A 157 -7.90 12.20 3.79
CA ALA A 157 -8.14 12.71 2.45
C ALA A 157 -9.17 13.82 2.54
#